data_AF-A0A2D3RAI6-F1
#
_entry.id   AF-A0A2D3RAI6-F1
#
_cell.length_a   1.000
_cell.length_b   1.000
_cell.length_c   1.000
_cell.angle_alpha   90.00
_cell.angle_beta   90.00
_cell.angle_gamma   90.00
#
_symmetry.space_group_name_H-M   'P 1'
#
loop_
_entity.id
_entity.type
_entity.pdbx_description
1 polymer ?
#
loop_
_entity_poly.entity_id
_entity_poly.type
_entity_poly.pdbx_seq_one_letter_code
_entity_poly.pdbx_strand_id
1 'polypeptide(L)'
;MRNPMLRVLACLSLFFFLVPVTYVRGPVPPANDSQYIALEPIALDARDPERIRVGRLAFLGGWKITSDNGEFGGISSMLALPDNRFLMLSDNGTLVGFTLDEANHRAIRPFIAPLPEGPAPPNDYAKKNWDSESFLHDPGTGQFWVGYEHQHSIWRYGPSFARKESVNFPKAMQEWPDNGGAEAMLRLPDGRFLVFSESAKYSEGGYQALVFEGDASEPGSKAKLMGYRGPKGYKLTDAALLDDRTALMLHRRFTPLDGVSAILSVARLADFEPGKIATSQPVATLKPPVKVDNMEALAVTREGAKIIVWIASDDNFSTLQESLFFKFQLLDGENRLKKTGPESQNEKAGANPGFSTFESD
;
A
#
# COMPACT_ATOMS: atom_id res chain seq x y z
N MET A 1 -54.55 -9.54 -26.97
CA MET A 1 -53.10 -9.80 -27.10
C MET A 1 -52.40 -8.45 -27.28
N ARG A 2 -51.66 -7.97 -26.27
CA ARG A 2 -51.02 -6.63 -26.29
C ARG A 2 -49.75 -6.70 -27.13
N ASN A 3 -49.67 -5.86 -28.16
CA ASN A 3 -48.65 -5.90 -29.20
C ASN A 3 -47.27 -5.53 -28.61
N PRO A 4 -46.28 -6.46 -28.56
CA PRO A 4 -44.99 -6.24 -27.89
C PRO A 4 -44.16 -5.13 -28.57
N MET A 5 -44.43 -4.84 -29.84
CA MET A 5 -43.77 -3.81 -30.64
C MET A 5 -44.03 -2.38 -30.12
N LEU A 6 -45.19 -2.12 -29.50
CA LEU A 6 -45.53 -0.80 -28.97
C LEU A 6 -44.76 -0.45 -27.68
N ARG A 7 -44.38 -1.47 -26.90
CA ARG A 7 -43.56 -1.30 -25.68
C ARG A 7 -42.09 -1.06 -26.00
N VAL A 8 -41.58 -1.69 -27.05
CA VAL A 8 -40.19 -1.50 -27.52
C VAL A 8 -39.99 -0.09 -28.08
N LEU A 9 -40.94 0.43 -28.88
CA LEU A 9 -40.89 1.81 -29.36
C LEU A 9 -40.97 2.84 -28.23
N ALA A 10 -41.79 2.60 -27.19
CA ALA A 10 -41.89 3.49 -26.04
C ALA A 10 -40.61 3.49 -25.17
N CYS A 11 -39.88 2.38 -25.09
CA CYS A 11 -38.59 2.31 -24.40
C CYS A 11 -37.48 2.99 -25.20
N LEU A 12 -37.48 2.86 -26.54
CA LEU A 12 -36.54 3.54 -27.42
C LEU A 12 -36.74 5.06 -27.44
N SER A 13 -37.99 5.54 -27.38
CA SER A 13 -38.26 6.99 -27.28
C SER A 13 -37.85 7.56 -25.92
N LEU A 14 -37.96 6.78 -24.83
CA LEU A 14 -37.45 7.18 -23.52
C LEU A 14 -35.92 7.36 -23.56
N PHE A 15 -35.18 6.46 -24.22
CA PHE A 15 -33.74 6.60 -24.44
C PHE A 15 -33.40 7.81 -25.32
N PHE A 16 -34.17 8.08 -26.37
CA PHE A 16 -33.91 9.21 -27.27
C PHE A 16 -34.21 10.59 -26.66
N PHE A 17 -35.12 10.67 -25.67
CA PHE A 17 -35.46 11.92 -24.97
C PHE A 17 -34.75 12.10 -23.62
N LEU A 18 -34.23 11.04 -22.99
CA LEU A 18 -33.42 11.15 -21.76
C LEU A 18 -31.93 11.41 -22.03
N VAL A 19 -31.42 11.07 -23.23
CA VAL A 19 -29.99 11.21 -23.57
C VAL A 19 -29.57 12.64 -23.99
N PRO A 20 -30.39 13.53 -24.57
CA PRO A 20 -29.90 14.87 -24.94
C PRO A 20 -29.86 15.90 -23.79
N VAL A 21 -30.29 15.58 -22.57
CA VAL A 21 -30.49 16.58 -21.49
C VAL A 21 -29.35 16.66 -20.45
N THR A 22 -28.29 15.85 -20.54
CA THR A 22 -27.18 15.92 -19.55
C THR A 22 -25.82 16.36 -20.10
N TYR A 23 -25.74 16.83 -21.36
CA TYR A 23 -24.51 17.38 -21.93
C TYR A 23 -24.47 18.91 -22.01
N VAL A 24 -25.26 19.61 -21.20
CA VAL A 24 -24.90 20.97 -20.80
C VAL A 24 -23.81 20.84 -19.75
N ARG A 25 -22.55 20.71 -20.19
CA ARG A 25 -21.41 20.97 -19.31
C ARG A 25 -21.54 22.42 -18.89
N GLY A 26 -22.09 22.65 -17.69
CA GLY A 26 -21.94 23.93 -17.02
C GLY A 26 -20.46 24.29 -16.96
N PRO A 27 -20.12 25.59 -16.80
CA PRO A 27 -18.73 25.99 -16.62
C PRO A 27 -18.12 25.10 -15.53
N VAL A 28 -16.93 24.54 -15.81
CA VAL A 28 -16.18 23.77 -14.82
C VAL A 28 -16.11 24.65 -13.56
N PRO A 29 -16.60 24.17 -12.41
CA PRO A 29 -16.50 24.92 -11.17
C PRO A 29 -15.05 25.41 -11.01
N PRO A 30 -14.84 26.66 -10.58
CA PRO A 30 -13.49 27.14 -10.36
C PRO A 30 -12.75 26.18 -9.42
N ALA A 31 -11.49 25.88 -9.76
CA ALA A 31 -10.65 25.04 -8.92
C ALA A 31 -10.58 25.67 -7.53
N ASN A 32 -10.78 24.86 -6.50
CA ASN A 32 -10.62 25.27 -5.12
C ASN A 32 -9.19 24.93 -4.70
N ASP A 33 -8.46 25.95 -4.24
CA ASP A 33 -7.04 25.87 -3.85
C ASP A 33 -6.86 25.84 -2.32
N SER A 34 -7.95 25.62 -1.57
CA SER A 34 -7.94 25.47 -0.12
C SER A 34 -6.85 24.49 0.31
N GLN A 35 -6.04 24.90 1.26
CA GLN A 35 -5.00 24.05 1.83
C GLN A 35 -5.52 23.28 3.06
N TYR A 36 -6.81 23.42 3.38
CA TYR A 36 -7.41 22.79 4.55
C TYR A 36 -7.58 21.28 4.33
N ILE A 37 -7.14 20.51 5.30
CA ILE A 37 -7.32 19.05 5.35
C ILE A 37 -8.09 18.74 6.63
N ALA A 38 -9.27 18.14 6.47
CA ALA A 38 -10.06 17.64 7.58
C ALA A 38 -9.66 16.19 7.92
N LEU A 39 -9.59 15.88 9.20
CA LEU A 39 -9.36 14.54 9.72
C LEU A 39 -10.53 14.16 10.61
N GLU A 40 -11.45 13.36 10.08
CA GLU A 40 -12.60 12.85 10.83
C GLU A 40 -12.23 11.51 11.47
N PRO A 41 -12.22 11.38 12.81
CA PRO A 41 -11.87 10.12 13.46
C PRO A 41 -12.90 9.02 13.14
N ILE A 42 -12.42 7.81 12.91
CA ILE A 42 -13.25 6.65 12.57
C ILE A 42 -12.89 5.43 13.41
N ALA A 43 -13.86 4.55 13.61
CA ALA A 43 -13.64 3.22 14.19
C ALA A 43 -13.23 2.22 13.10
N LEU A 44 -12.46 1.20 13.49
CA LEU A 44 -12.06 0.11 12.59
C LEU A 44 -13.27 -0.70 12.12
N ASP A 45 -14.24 -0.95 12.99
CA ASP A 45 -15.52 -1.58 12.66
C ASP A 45 -16.63 -0.75 13.29
N ALA A 46 -17.42 -0.09 12.45
CA ALA A 46 -18.51 0.79 12.91
C ALA A 46 -19.64 0.02 13.62
N ARG A 47 -19.75 -1.30 13.41
CA ARG A 47 -20.77 -2.15 14.03
C ARG A 47 -20.28 -2.77 15.34
N ASP A 48 -18.97 -2.85 15.52
CA ASP A 48 -18.32 -3.43 16.70
C ASP A 48 -17.08 -2.58 17.06
N PRO A 49 -17.25 -1.40 17.70
CA PRO A 49 -16.15 -0.48 17.98
C PRO A 49 -15.05 -1.06 18.87
N GLU A 50 -15.37 -2.11 19.65
CA GLU A 50 -14.40 -2.84 20.49
C GLU A 50 -13.49 -3.77 19.67
N ARG A 51 -13.82 -4.03 18.39
CA ARG A 51 -12.95 -4.74 17.45
C ARG A 51 -11.76 -3.86 17.06
N ILE A 52 -10.72 -3.92 17.88
CA ILE A 52 -9.46 -3.21 17.66
C ILE A 52 -8.33 -4.12 17.20
N ARG A 53 -8.60 -5.36 16.77
CA ARG A 53 -7.55 -6.29 16.32
C ARG A 53 -7.90 -7.00 15.02
N VAL A 54 -6.96 -7.01 14.08
CA VAL A 54 -7.01 -7.76 12.82
C VAL A 54 -5.70 -8.49 12.62
N GLY A 55 -5.71 -9.81 12.82
CA GLY A 55 -4.48 -10.61 12.80
C GLY A 55 -3.46 -10.10 13.83
N ARG A 56 -2.29 -9.69 13.33
CA ARG A 56 -1.20 -9.08 14.12
C ARG A 56 -1.25 -7.55 14.19
N LEU A 57 -2.30 -6.90 13.68
CA LEU A 57 -2.47 -5.46 13.81
C LEU A 57 -3.44 -5.15 14.96
N ALA A 58 -3.02 -4.31 15.89
CA ALA A 58 -3.88 -3.68 16.87
C ALA A 58 -4.15 -2.24 16.43
N PHE A 59 -5.42 -1.88 16.23
CA PHE A 59 -5.86 -0.55 15.84
C PHE A 59 -5.65 0.44 16.98
N LEU A 60 -4.94 1.54 16.68
CA LEU A 60 -4.68 2.62 17.64
C LEU A 60 -5.50 3.87 17.30
N GLY A 61 -5.83 4.07 16.04
CA GLY A 61 -6.60 5.21 15.58
C GLY A 61 -6.78 5.18 14.06
N GLY A 62 -7.74 5.95 13.57
CA GLY A 62 -8.01 6.06 12.15
C GLY A 62 -8.78 7.33 11.85
N TRP A 63 -8.58 7.84 10.64
CA TRP A 63 -9.24 9.04 10.15
C TRP A 63 -9.74 8.82 8.73
N LYS A 64 -10.88 9.41 8.42
CA LYS A 64 -11.23 9.79 7.05
C LYS A 64 -10.59 11.14 6.78
N ILE A 65 -9.81 11.24 5.72
CA ILE A 65 -9.17 12.47 5.27
C ILE A 65 -10.00 13.08 4.15
N THR A 66 -10.30 14.36 4.24
CA THR A 66 -10.96 15.10 3.15
C THR A 66 -10.35 16.49 2.97
N SER A 67 -10.46 17.02 1.76
CA SER A 67 -10.16 18.41 1.44
C SER A 67 -11.09 18.87 0.34
N ASP A 68 -11.44 20.15 0.34
CA ASP A 68 -12.15 20.75 -0.78
C ASP A 68 -11.19 21.16 -1.93
N ASN A 69 -9.88 20.94 -1.78
CA ASN A 69 -8.90 21.21 -2.82
C ASN A 69 -9.15 20.34 -4.05
N GLY A 70 -9.17 20.95 -5.24
CA GLY A 70 -9.41 20.23 -6.49
C GLY A 70 -8.32 19.22 -6.89
N GLU A 71 -7.13 19.34 -6.32
CA GLU A 71 -5.98 18.46 -6.57
C GLU A 71 -5.79 17.39 -5.47
N PHE A 72 -6.65 17.39 -4.43
CA PHE A 72 -6.63 16.36 -3.38
C PHE A 72 -7.34 15.08 -3.82
N GLY A 73 -6.80 13.93 -3.44
CA GLY A 73 -7.32 12.60 -3.74
C GLY A 73 -6.19 11.70 -4.29
N GLY A 74 -6.52 10.52 -4.78
CA GLY A 74 -5.59 9.75 -5.61
C GLY A 74 -4.35 9.22 -4.87
N ILE A 75 -4.39 9.01 -3.55
CA ILE A 75 -3.18 8.75 -2.73
C ILE A 75 -2.55 7.39 -3.07
N SER A 76 -1.44 7.38 -3.80
CA SER A 76 -0.71 6.13 -4.14
C SER A 76 0.34 5.74 -3.10
N SER A 77 1.05 6.70 -2.50
CA SER A 77 2.13 6.40 -1.54
C SER A 77 2.27 7.43 -0.42
N MET A 78 3.00 7.06 0.64
CA MET A 78 3.14 7.90 1.83
C MET A 78 4.49 7.74 2.51
N LEU A 79 4.99 8.84 3.07
CA LEU A 79 6.11 8.90 3.98
C LEU A 79 5.64 9.38 5.35
N ALA A 80 6.11 8.69 6.39
CA ALA A 80 6.04 9.16 7.77
C ALA A 80 7.41 9.71 8.18
N LEU A 81 7.48 11.01 8.42
CA LEU A 81 8.66 11.76 8.83
C LEU A 81 8.63 11.99 10.35
N PRO A 82 9.77 12.39 10.96
CA PRO A 82 9.82 12.74 12.38
C PRO A 82 8.76 13.79 12.76
N ASP A 83 8.36 13.73 14.04
CA ASP A 83 7.39 14.65 14.67
C ASP A 83 5.98 14.55 14.06
N ASN A 84 5.52 13.33 13.74
CA ASN A 84 4.19 13.05 13.17
C ASN A 84 3.91 13.83 11.88
N ARG A 85 4.94 14.08 11.08
CA ARG A 85 4.78 14.71 9.77
C ARG A 85 4.55 13.64 8.72
N PHE A 86 3.54 13.84 7.89
CA PHE A 86 3.19 12.95 6.80
C PHE A 86 3.33 13.70 5.49
N LEU A 87 3.87 13.01 4.49
CA LEU A 87 3.84 13.42 3.09
C LEU A 87 3.21 12.27 2.31
N MET A 88 2.06 12.53 1.70
CA MET A 88 1.39 11.62 0.79
C MET A 88 1.61 12.11 -0.64
N LEU A 89 1.73 11.17 -1.57
CA LEU A 89 1.87 11.45 -2.98
C LEU A 89 0.69 10.82 -3.72
N SER A 90 -0.01 11.66 -4.47
CA SER A 90 -1.10 11.24 -5.35
C SER A 90 -0.56 10.74 -6.68
N ASP A 91 -1.27 9.82 -7.32
CA ASP A 91 -1.11 9.39 -8.72
C ASP A 91 -0.91 10.58 -9.67
N ASN A 92 -1.69 11.65 -9.51
CA ASN A 92 -1.61 12.85 -10.34
C ASN A 92 -0.33 13.67 -10.14
N GLY A 93 0.49 13.31 -9.16
CA GLY A 93 1.73 13.99 -8.83
C GLY A 93 1.54 15.22 -7.94
N THR A 94 0.53 15.18 -7.07
CA THR A 94 0.30 16.15 -6.01
C THR A 94 0.84 15.64 -4.67
N LEU A 95 1.62 16.47 -3.99
CA LEU A 95 2.02 16.26 -2.61
C LEU A 95 0.95 16.80 -1.67
N VAL A 96 0.54 15.95 -0.74
CA VAL A 96 -0.33 16.31 0.38
C VAL A 96 0.49 16.13 1.66
N GLY A 97 0.78 17.23 2.36
CA GLY A 97 1.60 17.19 3.56
C GLY A 97 0.92 17.83 4.75
N PHE A 98 1.12 17.27 5.94
CA PHE A 98 0.63 17.83 7.21
C PHE A 98 1.38 17.26 8.41
N THR A 99 1.27 17.93 9.55
CA THR A 99 1.63 17.37 10.85
C THR A 99 0.36 16.86 11.54
N LEU A 100 0.32 15.60 11.96
CA LEU A 100 -0.81 15.03 12.67
C LEU A 100 -0.79 15.46 14.15
N ASP A 101 -1.78 16.26 14.55
CA ASP A 101 -2.19 16.42 15.93
C ASP A 101 -3.22 15.35 16.27
N GLU A 102 -2.73 14.22 16.77
CA GLU A 102 -3.54 13.04 17.07
C GLU A 102 -4.56 13.31 18.18
N ALA A 103 -4.19 14.11 19.19
CA ALA A 103 -5.04 14.39 20.35
C ALA A 103 -6.28 15.23 19.98
N ASN A 104 -6.14 16.13 19.01
CA ASN A 104 -7.24 16.98 18.57
C ASN A 104 -7.83 16.56 17.21
N HIS A 105 -7.30 15.50 16.60
CA HIS A 105 -7.67 15.03 15.24
C HIS A 105 -7.55 16.15 14.19
N ARG A 106 -6.39 16.82 14.13
CA ARG A 106 -6.17 17.95 13.22
C ARG A 106 -4.92 17.80 12.39
N ALA A 107 -5.04 18.19 11.13
CA ALA A 107 -3.89 18.45 10.27
C ALA A 107 -3.34 19.84 10.59
N ILE A 108 -2.12 19.90 11.11
CA ILE A 108 -1.41 21.15 11.44
C ILE A 108 -0.42 21.48 10.33
N ARG A 109 -0.42 22.75 9.90
CA ARG A 109 0.37 23.24 8.76
C ARG A 109 0.17 22.37 7.50
N PRO A 110 -1.08 22.13 7.07
CA PRO A 110 -1.33 21.36 5.87
C PRO A 110 -0.85 22.13 4.63
N PHE A 111 -0.44 21.38 3.61
CA PHE A 111 -0.21 21.90 2.27
C PHE A 111 -0.58 20.84 1.22
N ILE A 112 -1.01 21.30 0.06
CA ILE A 112 -1.39 20.54 -1.11
C ILE A 112 -0.77 21.28 -2.30
N ALA A 113 0.25 20.68 -2.91
CA ALA A 113 1.02 21.30 -3.97
C ALA A 113 1.53 20.25 -4.96
N PRO A 114 1.60 20.56 -6.27
CA PRO A 114 2.18 19.65 -7.25
C PRO A 114 3.67 19.41 -6.99
N LEU A 115 4.22 18.27 -7.42
CA LEU A 115 5.67 18.10 -7.50
C LEU A 115 6.28 19.24 -8.37
N PRO A 116 7.51 19.70 -8.06
CA PRO A 116 8.13 20.82 -8.78
C PRO A 116 8.34 20.50 -10.27
N GLU A 117 8.58 19.23 -10.57
CA GLU A 117 8.83 18.69 -11.89
C GLU A 117 8.36 17.25 -11.92
N GLY A 118 8.20 16.70 -13.11
CA GLY A 118 7.79 15.32 -13.33
C GLY A 118 7.81 15.03 -14.83
N PRO A 119 7.47 13.80 -15.23
CA PRO A 119 7.56 13.39 -16.62
C PRO A 119 6.68 14.24 -17.55
N ALA A 120 7.12 14.47 -18.79
CA ALA A 120 6.36 15.28 -19.73
C ALA A 120 5.00 14.61 -20.05
N PRO A 121 3.90 15.37 -20.15
CA PRO A 121 2.63 14.79 -20.59
C PRO A 121 2.77 14.25 -22.02
N PRO A 122 2.02 13.21 -22.39
CA PRO A 122 2.13 12.59 -23.72
C PRO A 122 1.72 13.55 -24.85
N ASN A 123 0.94 14.59 -24.55
CA ASN A 123 0.58 15.68 -25.46
C ASN A 123 0.07 16.92 -24.70
N ASP A 124 -0.05 18.05 -25.40
CA ASP A 124 -0.44 19.36 -24.83
C ASP A 124 -1.87 19.42 -24.27
N TYR A 125 -2.73 18.44 -24.60
CA TYR A 125 -4.12 18.37 -24.16
C TYR A 125 -4.33 17.37 -23.01
N ALA A 126 -3.32 16.55 -22.70
CA ALA A 126 -3.39 15.62 -21.60
C ALA A 126 -3.40 16.42 -20.29
N LYS A 127 -4.30 16.06 -19.37
CA LYS A 127 -4.17 16.52 -17.99
C LYS A 127 -2.78 16.14 -17.50
N LYS A 128 -2.21 16.99 -16.66
CA LYS A 128 -0.96 16.71 -15.97
C LYS A 128 -1.22 15.63 -14.91
N ASN A 129 -1.34 14.38 -15.34
CA ASN A 129 -1.30 13.20 -14.49
C ASN A 129 0.10 12.59 -14.69
N TRP A 130 0.88 12.53 -13.63
CA TRP A 130 2.22 11.99 -13.69
C TRP A 130 2.30 10.50 -13.41
N ASP A 131 1.24 9.90 -12.86
CA ASP A 131 1.16 8.47 -12.55
C ASP A 131 2.26 8.08 -11.54
N SER A 132 2.39 8.86 -10.47
CA SER A 132 3.38 8.58 -9.42
C SER A 132 2.86 7.54 -8.43
N GLU A 133 3.52 6.39 -8.38
CA GLU A 133 3.05 5.25 -7.59
C GLU A 133 3.88 5.03 -6.32
N SER A 134 5.21 5.00 -6.42
CA SER A 134 6.09 4.77 -5.26
C SER A 134 6.82 6.02 -4.80
N PHE A 135 7.02 6.13 -3.49
CA PHE A 135 7.67 7.29 -2.87
C PHE A 135 8.66 6.88 -1.76
N LEU A 136 9.90 7.33 -1.86
CA LEU A 136 10.95 7.10 -0.86
C LEU A 136 11.61 8.38 -0.40
N HIS A 137 12.14 8.35 0.82
CA HIS A 137 12.98 9.40 1.40
C HIS A 137 14.19 8.79 2.10
N ASP A 138 15.37 9.35 1.82
CA ASP A 138 16.60 9.03 2.55
C ASP A 138 16.86 10.10 3.63
N PRO A 139 16.69 9.80 4.93
CA PRO A 139 16.93 10.78 5.99
C PRO A 139 18.40 11.21 6.09
N GLY A 140 19.35 10.44 5.54
CA GLY A 140 20.78 10.79 5.57
C GLY A 140 21.14 11.93 4.63
N THR A 141 20.58 11.91 3.41
CA THR A 141 20.82 12.97 2.41
C THR A 141 19.67 13.98 2.34
N GLY A 142 18.49 13.60 2.83
CA GLY A 142 17.22 14.30 2.69
C GLY A 142 16.56 14.12 1.33
N GLN A 143 17.16 13.35 0.41
CA GLN A 143 16.66 13.20 -0.96
C GLN A 143 15.41 12.34 -1.02
N PHE A 144 14.67 12.49 -2.11
CA PHE A 144 13.43 11.77 -2.35
C PHE A 144 13.45 11.06 -3.69
N TRP A 145 12.80 9.91 -3.78
CA TRP A 145 12.64 9.17 -5.04
C TRP A 145 11.17 8.94 -5.33
N VAL A 146 10.80 9.08 -6.59
CA VAL A 146 9.45 8.81 -7.08
C VAL A 146 9.53 7.85 -8.26
N GLY A 147 8.73 6.79 -8.23
CA GLY A 147 8.49 5.91 -9.37
C GLY A 147 7.25 6.33 -10.15
N TYR A 148 7.35 6.33 -11.48
CA TYR A 148 6.25 6.70 -12.37
C TYR A 148 5.80 5.51 -13.22
N GLU A 149 4.50 5.25 -13.25
CA GLU A 149 3.87 4.15 -13.98
C GLU A 149 3.95 4.38 -15.50
N HIS A 150 3.20 5.33 -16.08
CA HIS A 150 3.16 5.52 -17.53
C HIS A 150 4.51 5.68 -18.25
N GLN A 151 5.49 6.36 -17.64
CA GLN A 151 6.82 6.52 -18.25
C GLN A 151 7.84 5.47 -17.82
N HIS A 152 7.46 4.56 -16.92
CA HIS A 152 8.32 3.50 -16.39
C HIS A 152 9.70 4.05 -15.96
N SER A 153 9.67 5.12 -15.16
CA SER A 153 10.85 5.90 -14.82
C SER A 153 10.99 6.12 -13.31
N ILE A 154 12.22 6.39 -12.87
CA ILE A 154 12.54 6.65 -11.46
C ILE A 154 13.26 7.99 -11.39
N TRP A 155 12.71 8.92 -10.62
CA TRP A 155 13.24 10.26 -10.47
C TRP A 155 13.72 10.48 -9.05
N ARG A 156 14.81 11.22 -8.90
CA ARG A 156 15.33 11.68 -7.61
C ARG A 156 15.21 13.18 -7.50
N TYR A 157 14.63 13.64 -6.41
CA TYR A 157 14.50 15.04 -6.04
C TYR A 157 15.46 15.41 -4.91
N GLY A 158 15.88 16.67 -4.91
CA GLY A 158 16.78 17.20 -3.89
C GLY A 158 16.11 17.34 -2.51
N PRO A 159 16.88 17.63 -1.45
CA PRO A 159 16.38 17.57 -0.07
C PRO A 159 15.27 18.53 0.30
N SER A 160 15.16 19.63 -0.44
CA SER A 160 14.09 20.62 -0.24
C SER A 160 12.85 20.33 -1.10
N PHE A 161 12.84 19.22 -1.85
CA PHE A 161 11.82 18.92 -2.84
C PHE A 161 11.64 20.02 -3.90
N ALA A 162 12.64 20.89 -4.12
CA ALA A 162 12.50 22.06 -4.99
C ALA A 162 13.01 21.84 -6.42
N ARG A 163 13.74 20.75 -6.65
CA ARG A 163 14.29 20.43 -7.97
C ARG A 163 14.47 18.93 -8.15
N LYS A 164 14.38 18.50 -9.39
CA LYS A 164 14.88 17.22 -9.88
C LYS A 164 16.41 17.22 -9.89
N GLU A 165 17.02 16.13 -9.42
CA GLU A 165 18.47 15.94 -9.39
C GLU A 165 18.93 14.81 -10.31
N SER A 166 18.12 13.76 -10.47
CA SER A 166 18.43 12.65 -11.38
C SER A 166 17.17 12.00 -11.92
N VAL A 167 17.29 11.37 -13.10
CA VAL A 167 16.24 10.59 -13.74
C VAL A 167 16.86 9.39 -14.42
N ASN A 168 16.20 8.24 -14.29
CA ASN A 168 16.51 7.05 -15.04
C ASN A 168 15.25 6.45 -15.67
N PHE A 169 15.42 5.87 -16.85
CA PHE A 169 14.42 5.09 -17.58
C PHE A 169 14.97 3.66 -17.73
N PRO A 170 14.89 2.82 -16.68
CA PRO A 170 15.53 1.52 -16.71
C PRO A 170 14.98 0.67 -17.84
N LYS A 171 15.85 0.14 -18.71
CA LYS A 171 15.44 -0.67 -19.88
C LYS A 171 14.50 -1.82 -19.50
N ALA A 172 14.73 -2.44 -18.35
CA ALA A 172 13.90 -3.54 -17.86
C ALA A 172 12.47 -3.12 -17.51
N MET A 173 12.24 -1.86 -17.12
CA MET A 173 10.90 -1.33 -16.85
C MET A 173 10.17 -0.93 -18.14
N GLN A 174 10.89 -0.65 -19.23
CA GLN A 174 10.27 -0.28 -20.52
C GLN A 174 9.54 -1.45 -21.20
N GLU A 175 9.71 -2.67 -20.68
CA GLU A 175 8.99 -3.87 -21.11
C GLU A 175 7.77 -4.17 -20.20
N TRP A 176 7.51 -3.32 -19.19
CA TRP A 176 6.35 -3.49 -18.33
C TRP A 176 5.06 -3.08 -19.06
N PRO A 177 3.91 -3.61 -18.63
CA PRO A 177 2.62 -3.14 -19.13
C PRO A 177 2.40 -1.68 -18.74
N ASP A 178 1.67 -0.94 -19.59
CA ASP A 178 1.34 0.48 -19.34
C ASP A 178 0.67 0.71 -17.97
N ASN A 179 -0.10 -0.27 -17.48
CA ASN A 179 -0.75 -0.29 -16.16
C ASN A 179 -0.11 -1.33 -15.20
N GLY A 180 1.21 -1.37 -15.17
CA GLY A 180 2.00 -2.24 -14.32
C GLY A 180 3.24 -1.57 -13.76
N GLY A 181 3.12 -0.31 -13.36
CA GLY A 181 4.19 0.60 -12.97
C GLY A 181 5.02 0.18 -11.76
N ALA A 182 5.89 1.10 -11.32
CA ALA A 182 6.74 0.94 -10.15
C ALA A 182 5.95 1.21 -8.85
N GLU A 183 5.06 0.29 -8.48
CA GLU A 183 4.14 0.41 -7.34
C GLU A 183 4.84 0.57 -6.01
N ALA A 184 5.85 -0.27 -5.78
CA ALA A 184 6.57 -0.29 -4.52
C ALA A 184 8.06 -0.12 -4.77
N MET A 185 8.70 0.65 -3.89
CA MET A 185 10.14 0.86 -3.91
C MET A 185 10.70 0.72 -2.50
N LEU A 186 11.85 0.07 -2.38
CA LEU A 186 12.59 -0.01 -1.11
C LEU A 186 14.05 0.38 -1.35
N ARG A 187 14.62 1.16 -0.44
CA ARG A 187 16.08 1.34 -0.35
C ARG A 187 16.60 0.55 0.84
N LEU A 188 17.43 -0.45 0.56
CA LEU A 188 17.99 -1.33 1.58
C LEU A 188 19.15 -0.67 2.33
N PRO A 189 19.48 -1.12 3.56
CA PRO A 189 20.60 -0.58 4.34
C PRO A 189 21.97 -0.71 3.66
N ASP A 190 22.13 -1.69 2.76
CA ASP A 190 23.35 -1.90 1.97
C ASP A 190 23.43 -0.99 0.73
N GLY A 191 22.46 -0.09 0.53
CA GLY A 191 22.40 0.87 -0.56
C GLY A 191 21.71 0.36 -1.82
N ARG A 192 21.31 -0.92 -1.88
CA ARG A 192 20.53 -1.46 -3.00
C ARG A 192 19.13 -0.87 -3.04
N PHE A 193 18.58 -0.76 -4.24
CA PHE A 193 17.17 -0.43 -4.45
C PHE A 193 16.42 -1.64 -4.97
N LEU A 194 15.21 -1.84 -4.45
CA LEU A 194 14.24 -2.78 -4.96
C LEU A 194 13.07 -2.00 -5.55
N VAL A 195 12.64 -2.36 -6.76
CA VAL A 195 11.48 -1.75 -7.43
C VAL A 195 10.57 -2.87 -7.90
N PHE A 196 9.30 -2.83 -7.52
CA PHE A 196 8.34 -3.90 -7.80
C PHE A 196 7.30 -3.44 -8.82
N SER A 197 6.98 -4.30 -9.79
CA SER A 197 5.90 -4.06 -10.73
C SER A 197 4.56 -4.57 -10.19
N GLU A 198 3.47 -3.84 -10.45
CA GLU A 198 2.11 -4.29 -10.12
C GLU A 198 1.71 -5.55 -10.89
N SER A 199 2.06 -5.58 -12.18
CA SER A 199 1.38 -6.44 -13.16
C SER A 199 2.30 -7.13 -14.18
N ALA A 200 3.56 -6.69 -14.34
CA ALA A 200 4.53 -7.33 -15.22
C ALA A 200 4.84 -8.76 -14.73
N LYS A 201 4.58 -9.76 -15.56
CA LYS A 201 4.74 -11.17 -15.17
C LYS A 201 6.20 -11.58 -15.16
N TYR A 202 6.60 -12.29 -14.12
CA TYR A 202 7.87 -13.01 -14.10
C TYR A 202 7.67 -14.41 -14.69
N SER A 203 8.56 -14.86 -15.56
CA SER A 203 8.42 -16.12 -16.32
C SER A 203 8.28 -17.36 -15.42
N GLU A 204 8.93 -17.36 -14.27
CA GLU A 204 8.86 -18.45 -13.27
C GLU A 204 7.68 -18.29 -12.28
N GLY A 205 6.83 -17.29 -12.50
CA GLY A 205 5.58 -17.04 -11.79
C GLY A 205 5.68 -15.96 -10.71
N GLY A 206 4.60 -15.19 -10.54
CA GLY A 206 4.58 -13.96 -9.74
C GLY A 206 4.72 -12.75 -10.66
N TYR A 207 5.19 -11.64 -10.09
CA TYR A 207 5.42 -10.38 -10.78
C TYR A 207 6.90 -10.01 -10.78
N GLN A 208 7.32 -9.19 -11.73
CA GLN A 208 8.69 -8.75 -11.82
C GLN A 208 9.03 -7.78 -10.68
N ALA A 209 10.24 -7.92 -10.16
CA ALA A 209 10.89 -6.91 -9.35
C ALA A 209 12.34 -6.75 -9.82
N LEU A 210 12.89 -5.56 -9.62
CA LEU A 210 14.22 -5.18 -10.05
C LEU A 210 15.09 -4.89 -8.83
N VAL A 211 16.29 -5.44 -8.86
CA VAL A 211 17.35 -5.16 -7.88
C VAL A 211 18.39 -4.27 -8.54
N PHE A 212 18.60 -3.09 -7.99
CA PHE A 212 19.67 -2.17 -8.37
C PHE A 212 20.76 -2.21 -7.31
N GLU A 213 22.03 -2.29 -7.71
CA GLU A 213 23.18 -2.32 -6.78
C GLU A 213 23.46 -0.96 -6.10
N GLY A 214 22.74 0.10 -6.50
CA GLY A 214 22.86 1.45 -5.98
C GLY A 214 21.62 2.26 -6.37
N ASP A 215 21.76 3.58 -6.42
CA ASP A 215 20.66 4.51 -6.72
C ASP A 215 19.99 4.18 -8.07
N ALA A 216 18.71 3.80 -8.01
CA ALA A 216 17.94 3.40 -9.18
C ALA A 216 17.65 4.56 -10.15
N SER A 217 17.76 5.81 -9.69
CA SER A 217 17.56 7.03 -10.48
C SER A 217 18.80 7.48 -11.26
N GLU A 218 19.97 6.89 -11.03
CA GLU A 218 21.21 7.30 -11.72
C GLU A 218 21.23 6.81 -13.17
N PRO A 219 21.60 7.66 -14.15
CA PRO A 219 21.73 7.24 -15.54
C PRO A 219 22.74 6.10 -15.69
N GLY A 220 22.29 4.99 -16.29
CA GLY A 220 23.13 3.80 -16.49
C GLY A 220 23.13 2.81 -15.33
N SER A 221 22.39 3.08 -14.25
CA SER A 221 22.11 2.09 -13.21
C SER A 221 21.50 0.83 -13.82
N LYS A 222 22.14 -0.32 -13.56
CA LYS A 222 21.72 -1.61 -14.10
C LYS A 222 20.82 -2.32 -13.10
N ALA A 223 19.63 -2.65 -13.56
CA ALA A 223 18.70 -3.52 -12.84
C ALA A 223 19.02 -4.99 -13.12
N LYS A 224 18.88 -5.83 -12.09
CA LYS A 224 18.80 -7.28 -12.25
C LYS A 224 17.38 -7.74 -11.93
N LEU A 225 16.82 -8.58 -12.79
CA LEU A 225 15.46 -9.06 -12.66
C LEU A 225 15.33 -10.14 -11.59
N MET A 226 14.22 -10.13 -10.87
CA MET A 226 13.77 -11.20 -9.98
C MET A 226 12.24 -11.29 -9.99
N GLY A 227 11.69 -12.30 -9.32
CA GLY A 227 10.25 -12.47 -9.13
C GLY A 227 9.81 -12.13 -7.71
N TYR A 228 8.62 -11.55 -7.56
CA TYR A 228 7.92 -11.44 -6.29
C TYR A 228 6.55 -12.12 -6.39
N ARG A 229 6.24 -12.98 -5.41
CA ARG A 229 4.96 -13.67 -5.31
C ARG A 229 4.30 -13.36 -3.98
N GLY A 230 3.38 -12.40 -4.01
CA GLY A 230 2.49 -12.06 -2.91
C GLY A 230 1.33 -13.06 -2.73
N PRO A 231 0.39 -12.76 -1.82
CA PRO A 231 -0.82 -13.56 -1.59
C PRO A 231 -1.62 -13.77 -2.89
N LYS A 232 -2.17 -14.98 -3.06
CA LYS A 232 -2.88 -15.36 -4.29
C LYS A 232 -4.07 -14.43 -4.56
N GLY A 233 -4.09 -13.83 -5.75
CA GLY A 233 -5.18 -12.96 -6.22
C GLY A 233 -5.09 -11.52 -5.71
N TYR A 234 -4.01 -11.16 -5.01
CA TYR A 234 -3.73 -9.78 -4.60
C TYR A 234 -2.57 -9.22 -5.42
N LYS A 235 -2.58 -7.91 -5.63
CA LYS A 235 -1.48 -7.16 -6.23
C LYS A 235 -0.76 -6.35 -5.16
N LEU A 236 0.56 -6.20 -5.31
CA LEU A 236 1.36 -5.36 -4.42
C LEU A 236 1.10 -3.89 -4.75
N THR A 237 0.99 -3.06 -3.72
CA THR A 237 0.70 -1.62 -3.87
C THR A 237 1.78 -0.76 -3.28
N ASP A 238 2.32 -1.15 -2.12
CA ASP A 238 3.43 -0.43 -1.49
C ASP A 238 4.21 -1.38 -0.55
N ALA A 239 5.42 -0.96 -0.18
CA ALA A 239 6.28 -1.68 0.73
C ALA A 239 7.10 -0.71 1.59
N ALA A 240 7.30 -1.08 2.86
CA ALA A 240 8.10 -0.30 3.78
C ALA A 240 9.05 -1.20 4.57
N LEU A 241 10.27 -0.73 4.83
CA LEU A 241 11.19 -1.46 5.71
C LEU A 241 10.63 -1.48 7.14
N LEU A 242 10.61 -2.68 7.73
CA LEU A 242 10.27 -2.88 9.13
C LEU A 242 11.52 -2.74 10.02
N ASP A 243 12.62 -3.29 9.51
CA ASP A 243 13.97 -3.26 10.06
C ASP A 243 14.99 -3.61 8.96
N ASP A 244 16.25 -3.80 9.34
CA ASP A 244 17.35 -4.11 8.42
C ASP A 244 17.28 -5.53 7.80
N ARG A 245 16.24 -6.31 8.12
CA ARG A 245 16.11 -7.72 7.70
C ARG A 245 14.76 -8.03 7.09
N THR A 246 13.75 -7.20 7.33
CA THR A 246 12.38 -7.46 6.91
C THR A 246 11.69 -6.21 6.37
N ALA A 247 10.78 -6.44 5.43
CA ALA A 247 9.88 -5.43 4.89
C ALA A 247 8.43 -5.84 5.15
N LEU A 248 7.58 -4.84 5.37
CA LEU A 248 6.14 -4.99 5.24
C LEU A 248 5.76 -4.76 3.77
N MET A 249 4.85 -5.59 3.29
CA MET A 249 4.36 -5.58 1.91
C MET A 249 2.84 -5.43 1.96
N LEU A 250 2.31 -4.32 1.44
CA LEU A 250 0.88 -4.05 1.36
C LEU A 250 0.35 -4.54 0.02
N HIS A 251 -0.78 -5.25 0.06
CA HIS A 251 -1.41 -5.76 -1.13
C HIS A 251 -2.89 -5.44 -1.11
N ARG A 252 -3.44 -5.18 -2.28
CA ARG A 252 -4.87 -4.96 -2.47
C ARG A 252 -5.49 -5.98 -3.40
N ARG A 253 -6.80 -6.11 -3.30
CA ARG A 253 -7.64 -6.86 -4.21
C ARG A 253 -9.02 -6.26 -4.25
N PHE A 254 -9.52 -6.10 -5.47
CA PHE A 254 -10.91 -5.77 -5.74
C PHE A 254 -11.55 -6.86 -6.60
N THR A 255 -12.72 -7.34 -6.19
CA THR A 255 -13.59 -8.12 -7.08
C THR A 255 -15.04 -7.66 -6.92
N PRO A 256 -15.89 -7.76 -7.95
CA PRO A 256 -17.29 -7.37 -7.85
C PRO A 256 -18.08 -8.13 -6.76
N LEU A 257 -17.67 -9.35 -6.42
CA LEU A 257 -18.36 -10.20 -5.43
C LEU A 257 -17.85 -9.97 -4.00
N ASP A 258 -16.52 -9.95 -3.82
CA ASP A 258 -15.90 -9.83 -2.48
C ASP A 258 -15.69 -8.35 -2.05
N GLY A 259 -15.86 -7.40 -2.96
CA GLY A 259 -15.52 -6.00 -2.75
C GLY A 259 -14.00 -5.77 -2.67
N VAL A 260 -13.63 -4.67 -1.99
CA VAL A 260 -12.24 -4.31 -1.67
C VAL A 260 -11.71 -5.09 -0.46
N SER A 261 -10.44 -5.46 -0.51
CA SER A 261 -9.73 -6.12 0.58
C SER A 261 -8.24 -5.85 0.47
N ALA A 262 -7.55 -5.85 1.61
CA ALA A 262 -6.10 -5.68 1.66
C ALA A 262 -5.44 -6.73 2.55
N ILE A 263 -4.20 -7.09 2.22
CA ILE A 263 -3.36 -7.98 3.01
C ILE A 263 -2.03 -7.30 3.28
N LEU A 264 -1.69 -7.17 4.55
CA LEU A 264 -0.35 -6.81 4.99
C LEU A 264 0.43 -8.11 5.23
N SER A 265 1.62 -8.21 4.64
CA SER A 265 2.52 -9.35 4.79
C SER A 265 3.91 -8.90 5.24
N VAL A 266 4.70 -9.84 5.76
CA VAL A 266 6.13 -9.64 6.05
C VAL A 266 6.96 -10.44 5.04
N ALA A 267 7.96 -9.79 4.43
CA ALA A 267 8.97 -10.42 3.58
C ALA A 267 10.36 -10.29 4.23
N ARG A 268 11.24 -11.27 3.99
CA ARG A 268 12.64 -11.18 4.43
C ARG A 268 13.47 -10.55 3.31
N LEU A 269 14.31 -9.59 3.66
CA LEU A 269 15.13 -8.89 2.68
C LEU A 269 16.15 -9.81 1.99
N ALA A 270 16.60 -10.84 2.69
CA ALA A 270 17.50 -11.87 2.15
C ALA A 270 16.86 -12.72 1.04
N ASP A 271 15.52 -12.74 0.92
CA ASP A 271 14.85 -13.46 -0.17
C ASP A 271 14.82 -12.64 -1.48
N PHE A 272 15.14 -11.34 -1.42
CA PHE A 272 15.21 -10.44 -2.57
C PHE A 272 16.55 -10.56 -3.30
N GLU A 273 16.70 -11.67 -4.03
CA GLU A 273 17.88 -12.00 -4.80
C GLU A 273 17.57 -12.06 -6.31
N PRO A 274 18.46 -11.51 -7.17
CA PRO A 274 18.35 -11.64 -8.62
C PRO A 274 18.12 -13.07 -9.10
N GLY A 275 17.21 -13.23 -10.06
CA GLY A 275 16.85 -14.51 -10.67
C GLY A 275 16.01 -15.45 -9.79
N LYS A 276 15.74 -15.09 -8.53
CA LYS A 276 14.91 -15.89 -7.62
C LYS A 276 13.51 -15.30 -7.47
N ILE A 277 12.64 -16.06 -6.82
CA ILE A 277 11.28 -15.62 -6.49
C ILE A 277 11.17 -15.41 -4.98
N ALA A 278 11.05 -14.16 -4.55
CA ALA A 278 10.73 -13.83 -3.17
C ALA A 278 9.24 -14.04 -2.89
N THR A 279 8.92 -14.33 -1.62
CA THR A 279 7.55 -14.47 -1.13
C THR A 279 7.37 -13.68 0.16
N SER A 280 6.13 -13.48 0.58
CA SER A 280 5.79 -12.82 1.84
C SER A 280 4.76 -13.64 2.62
N GLN A 281 4.77 -13.48 3.94
CA GLN A 281 3.84 -14.17 4.85
C GLN A 281 2.78 -13.20 5.36
N PRO A 282 1.47 -13.45 5.12
CA PRO A 282 0.39 -12.60 5.63
C PRO A 282 0.42 -12.45 7.15
N VAL A 283 0.26 -11.21 7.63
CA VAL A 283 0.17 -10.89 9.06
C VAL A 283 -1.18 -10.28 9.44
N ALA A 284 -1.88 -9.66 8.49
CA ALA A 284 -3.24 -9.16 8.67
C ALA A 284 -4.02 -9.15 7.35
N THR A 285 -5.34 -9.27 7.43
CA THR A 285 -6.25 -9.18 6.29
C THR A 285 -7.37 -8.20 6.63
N LEU A 286 -7.36 -7.04 6.00
CA LEU A 286 -8.40 -6.02 6.09
C LEU A 286 -9.48 -6.35 5.05
N LYS A 287 -10.68 -6.65 5.52
CA LYS A 287 -11.85 -6.94 4.68
C LYS A 287 -13.12 -6.66 5.48
N PRO A 288 -14.27 -6.40 4.84
CA PRO A 288 -15.53 -6.26 5.55
C PRO A 288 -15.75 -7.42 6.55
N PRO A 289 -16.20 -7.14 7.79
CA PRO A 289 -16.82 -5.90 8.25
C PRO A 289 -15.87 -4.79 8.71
N VAL A 290 -14.55 -5.02 8.80
CA VAL A 290 -13.63 -3.91 9.10
C VAL A 290 -13.57 -2.93 7.94
N LYS A 291 -13.47 -1.64 8.25
CA LYS A 291 -13.36 -0.56 7.28
C LYS A 291 -12.09 -0.76 6.45
N VAL A 292 -12.29 -0.81 5.14
CA VAL A 292 -11.24 -1.02 4.14
C VAL A 292 -11.70 -0.39 2.82
N ASP A 293 -10.75 0.06 2.04
CA ASP A 293 -10.94 0.62 0.70
C ASP A 293 -9.74 0.24 -0.18
N ASN A 294 -9.44 0.99 -1.24
CA ASN A 294 -8.26 0.83 -2.09
C ASN A 294 -6.98 1.18 -1.33
N MET A 295 -6.52 0.30 -0.43
CA MET A 295 -5.31 0.51 0.37
C MET A 295 -4.07 0.50 -0.52
N GLU A 296 -3.48 1.68 -0.75
CA GLU A 296 -2.32 1.84 -1.63
C GLU A 296 -1.06 2.16 -0.82
N ALA A 297 -1.12 3.11 0.13
CA ALA A 297 0.07 3.64 0.79
C ALA A 297 0.40 2.98 2.15
N LEU A 298 1.70 2.79 2.42
CA LEU A 298 2.22 2.14 3.63
C LEU A 298 3.42 2.92 4.21
N ALA A 299 3.41 3.16 5.52
CA ALA A 299 4.59 3.66 6.23
C ALA A 299 4.80 2.97 7.58
N VAL A 300 6.04 2.96 8.07
CA VAL A 300 6.42 2.38 9.36
C VAL A 300 7.14 3.41 10.22
N THR A 301 6.74 3.50 11.48
CA THR A 301 7.38 4.34 12.50
C THR A 301 7.54 3.56 13.81
N ARG A 302 8.16 4.18 14.81
CA ARG A 302 8.32 3.58 16.15
C ARG A 302 7.86 4.55 17.22
N GLU A 303 7.10 4.04 18.19
CA GLU A 303 6.69 4.74 19.40
C GLU A 303 7.20 3.96 20.62
N GLY A 304 8.37 4.35 21.12
CA GLY A 304 9.11 3.55 22.10
C GLY A 304 9.43 2.16 21.53
N ALA A 305 8.97 1.10 22.20
CA ALA A 305 9.14 -0.28 21.75
C ALA A 305 8.09 -0.72 20.70
N LYS A 306 7.03 0.07 20.48
CA LYS A 306 5.95 -0.30 19.56
C LYS A 306 6.36 0.00 18.12
N ILE A 307 6.13 -0.97 17.25
CA ILE A 307 6.18 -0.76 15.80
C ILE A 307 4.81 -0.25 15.37
N ILE A 308 4.78 0.92 14.77
CA ILE A 308 3.57 1.56 14.28
C ILE A 308 3.53 1.44 12.77
N VAL A 309 2.44 0.91 12.25
CA VAL A 309 2.15 0.74 10.83
C VAL A 309 1.05 1.71 10.46
N TRP A 310 1.34 2.56 9.48
CA TRP A 310 0.40 3.49 8.89
C TRP A 310 -0.03 2.96 7.54
N ILE A 311 -1.34 2.95 7.29
CA ILE A 311 -1.90 2.52 6.00
C ILE A 311 -2.87 3.61 5.55
N ALA A 312 -2.79 4.04 4.29
CA ALA A 312 -3.78 4.93 3.70
C ALA A 312 -4.43 4.31 2.45
N SER A 313 -5.65 4.73 2.15
CA SER A 313 -6.32 4.35 0.92
C SER A 313 -6.40 5.50 -0.07
N ASP A 314 -6.39 5.10 -1.33
CA ASP A 314 -6.73 5.89 -2.49
C ASP A 314 -8.25 5.93 -2.69
N ASP A 315 -8.77 7.08 -3.09
CA ASP A 315 -10.17 7.26 -3.46
C ASP A 315 -10.41 7.23 -4.97
N ASN A 316 -9.38 7.06 -5.80
CA ASN A 316 -9.41 7.15 -7.27
C ASN A 316 -10.15 8.40 -7.78
N PHE A 317 -10.19 9.49 -7.00
CA PHE A 317 -11.06 10.66 -7.26
C PHE A 317 -12.54 10.31 -7.46
N SER A 318 -12.99 9.23 -6.86
CA SER A 318 -14.34 8.68 -6.95
C SER A 318 -15.12 8.95 -5.68
N THR A 319 -16.41 9.29 -5.82
CA THR A 319 -17.30 9.49 -4.66
C THR A 319 -17.67 8.19 -3.94
N LEU A 320 -17.33 7.03 -4.51
CA LEU A 320 -17.64 5.72 -3.94
C LEU A 320 -16.54 5.19 -3.01
N GLN A 321 -15.35 5.77 -3.08
CA GLN A 321 -14.21 5.37 -2.26
C GLN A 321 -13.88 6.48 -1.25
N GLU A 322 -13.21 6.10 -0.18
CA GLU A 322 -12.81 7.00 0.89
C GLU A 322 -11.29 7.06 1.01
N SER A 323 -10.75 8.27 1.15
CA SER A 323 -9.37 8.50 1.60
C SER A 323 -9.29 8.20 3.11
N LEU A 324 -8.87 6.98 3.46
CA LEU A 324 -8.70 6.50 4.83
C LEU A 324 -7.24 6.62 5.25
N PHE A 325 -7.01 6.84 6.53
CA PHE A 325 -5.68 6.88 7.12
C PHE A 325 -5.69 6.21 8.47
N PHE A 326 -5.00 5.09 8.59
CA PHE A 326 -5.03 4.21 9.75
C PHE A 326 -3.68 4.16 10.46
N LYS A 327 -3.76 4.03 11.79
CA LYS A 327 -2.64 3.78 12.69
C LYS A 327 -2.84 2.44 13.38
N PHE A 328 -1.90 1.52 13.18
CA PHE A 328 -1.88 0.23 13.85
C PHE A 328 -0.58 0.03 14.62
N GLN A 329 -0.62 -0.69 15.74
CA GLN A 329 0.53 -1.35 16.29
C GLN A 329 0.69 -2.72 15.61
N LEU A 330 1.88 -3.02 15.09
CA LEU A 330 2.24 -4.39 14.73
C LEU A 330 2.61 -5.17 15.99
N LEU A 331 1.86 -6.24 16.25
CA LEU A 331 2.09 -7.16 17.35
C LEU A 331 3.11 -8.22 16.95
N ASP A 332 3.86 -8.71 17.93
CA ASP A 332 4.73 -9.86 17.73
C ASP A 332 3.93 -11.07 17.24
N GLY A 333 4.56 -11.88 16.40
CA GLY A 333 3.96 -13.15 16.01
C GLY A 333 3.82 -14.04 17.24
N GLU A 334 2.67 -14.68 17.44
CA GLU A 334 2.61 -15.79 18.39
C GLU A 334 3.66 -16.81 17.96
N ASN A 335 4.73 -16.95 18.75
CA ASN A 335 5.70 -18.01 18.58
C ASN A 335 4.92 -19.33 18.68
N ARG A 336 4.58 -19.94 17.54
CA ARG A 336 4.26 -21.36 17.44
C ARG A 336 5.55 -22.18 17.62
N LEU A 337 6.19 -21.98 18.76
CA LEU A 337 7.09 -22.92 19.38
C LEU A 337 6.50 -23.21 20.77
N LYS A 338 5.30 -23.81 20.77
CA LYS A 338 4.97 -24.70 21.89
C LYS A 338 6.00 -25.82 21.81
N LYS A 339 6.95 -25.81 22.74
CA LYS A 339 7.71 -27.00 23.14
C LYS A 339 6.70 -28.15 23.24
N THR A 340 6.78 -29.09 22.31
CA THR A 340 6.33 -30.45 22.57
C THR A 340 7.21 -30.95 23.71
N GLY A 341 6.70 -30.84 24.95
CA GLY A 341 7.23 -31.62 26.05
C GLY A 341 7.08 -33.10 25.68
N PRO A 342 8.06 -33.96 26.00
CA PRO A 342 8.02 -35.35 25.58
C PRO A 342 6.79 -36.02 26.19
N GLU A 343 6.00 -36.67 25.34
CA GLU A 343 5.00 -37.65 25.72
C GLU A 343 5.64 -38.68 26.64
N SER A 344 5.12 -38.81 27.86
CA SER A 344 5.41 -39.96 28.70
C SER A 344 4.73 -41.18 28.07
N GLN A 345 5.49 -41.91 27.24
CA GLN A 345 5.09 -43.22 26.79
C GLN A 345 5.10 -44.19 27.98
N ASN A 346 3.99 -44.91 28.09
CA ASN A 346 3.77 -46.05 28.97
C ASN A 346 4.92 -47.07 28.87
N GLU A 347 5.44 -47.49 30.02
CA GLU A 347 6.12 -48.78 30.14
C GLU A 347 5.15 -49.74 30.87
N LYS A 348 4.60 -50.69 30.11
CA LYS A 348 3.90 -51.88 30.61
C LYS A 348 4.82 -53.09 30.41
N ALA A 349 5.25 -53.70 31.50
CA ALA A 349 5.52 -55.14 31.68
C ALA A 349 6.05 -55.28 33.13
N GLY A 350 5.65 -56.20 34.00
CA GLY A 350 4.92 -57.45 33.90
C GLY A 350 5.42 -58.33 35.05
N ALA A 351 4.54 -59.20 35.56
CA ALA A 351 4.83 -60.36 36.41
C ALA A 351 5.16 -60.14 37.91
N ASN A 352 4.15 -60.44 38.75
CA ASN A 352 4.34 -61.18 40.00
C ASN A 352 4.89 -62.59 39.70
N PRO A 353 5.74 -63.17 40.57
CA PRO A 353 5.19 -64.06 41.61
C PRO A 353 5.84 -63.84 42.98
N GLY A 354 5.07 -64.13 44.04
CA GLY A 354 5.52 -63.98 45.42
C GLY A 354 6.50 -65.04 45.89
N PHE A 355 7.11 -64.79 47.05
CA PHE A 355 7.41 -65.81 48.06
C PHE A 355 7.60 -65.12 49.42
N SER A 356 7.03 -65.76 50.44
CA SER A 356 7.23 -65.53 51.88
C SER A 356 8.70 -65.71 52.26
N THR A 357 9.22 -64.98 53.25
CA THR A 357 9.76 -65.52 54.53
C THR A 357 10.54 -64.50 55.38
N PHE A 358 10.19 -64.49 56.69
CA PHE A 358 10.98 -64.32 57.93
C PHE A 358 11.82 -63.06 58.27
N GLU A 359 11.53 -62.54 59.49
CA GLU A 359 12.38 -62.06 60.63
C GLU A 359 13.63 -61.20 60.33
N SER A 360 14.11 -60.23 61.11
CA SER A 360 14.05 -59.72 62.50
C SER A 360 14.83 -58.36 62.42
N ASP A 361 14.66 -57.30 63.19
CA ASP A 361 14.43 -57.03 64.62
C ASP A 361 13.50 -55.82 64.83
#